data_AF-A0A1V5RF98-F1
#
_entry.id   AF-A0A1V5RF98-F1
#
_cell.length_a   1.000
_cell.length_b   1.000
_cell.length_c   1.000
_cell.angle_alpha   90.00
_cell.angle_beta   90.00
_cell.angle_gamma   90.00
#
_symmetry.space_group_name_H-M   'P 1'
#
loop_
_entity.id
_entity.type
_entity.pdbx_description
1 polymer ?
#
loop_
_entity_poly.entity_id
_entity_poly.type
_entity_poly.pdbx_seq_one_letter_code
_entity_poly.pdbx_strand_id
1 'polypeptide(L)' 'MTEQQALELVRALLKARDESEVTRLVGQSLPALDGAFFTTAEAAARRLELDGKAAAATALRSLTDRMLRMKTLI' A
#
# COMPACT_ATOMS: atom_id res chain seq x y z
N MET A 1 -12.43 -0.27 6.30
CA MET A 1 -11.42 -1.21 6.86
C MET A 1 -10.97 -0.78 8.26
N THR A 2 -10.50 -1.68 9.13
CA THR A 2 -9.91 -1.33 10.43
C THR A 2 -8.41 -1.01 10.31
N GLU A 3 -7.85 -0.27 11.25
CA GLU A 3 -6.42 0.13 11.25
C GLU A 3 -5.48 -1.10 11.24
N GLN A 4 -5.86 -2.16 11.94
CA GLN A 4 -5.11 -3.43 11.94
C GLN A 4 -5.09 -4.08 10.56
N GLN A 5 -6.23 -4.12 9.86
CA GLN A 5 -6.29 -4.67 8.50
C GLN A 5 -5.50 -3.83 7.50
N ALA A 6 -5.50 -2.50 7.67
CA ALA A 6 -4.66 -1.61 6.86
C ALA A 6 -3.18 -1.95 7.02
N LEU A 7 -2.73 -2.12 8.26
CA LEU A 7 -1.34 -2.44 8.59
C LEU A 7 -0.95 -3.83 8.07
N GLU A 8 -1.83 -4.82 8.20
CA GLU A 8 -1.62 -6.17 7.67
C GLU A 8 -1.46 -6.15 6.14
N LEU A 9 -2.31 -5.40 5.45
CA LEU A 9 -2.23 -5.25 4.00
C LEU A 9 -0.92 -4.56 3.59
N VAL A 10 -0.54 -3.47 4.25
CA VAL A 10 0.75 -2.79 4.00
C VAL A 10 1.93 -3.75 4.20
N ARG A 11 1.91 -4.56 5.28
CA ARG A 11 2.95 -5.57 5.52
C ARG A 11 2.97 -6.65 4.44
N ALA A 12 1.81 -7.11 3.98
CA ALA A 12 1.71 -8.09 2.89
C ALA A 12 2.27 -7.52 1.58
N LEU A 13 1.94 -6.27 1.25
CA LEU A 13 2.45 -5.56 0.08
C LEU A 13 3.97 -5.38 0.13
N LEU A 14 4.54 -5.09 1.31
CA LEU A 14 5.99 -4.99 1.50
C LEU A 14 6.71 -6.34 1.45
N LYS A 15 6.01 -7.45 1.72
CA LYS A 15 6.55 -8.81 1.63
C LYS A 15 6.35 -9.46 0.27
N ALA A 16 5.47 -8.89 -0.56
CA ALA A 16 5.16 -9.42 -1.87
C ALA A 16 6.41 -9.47 -2.74
N ARG A 17 6.64 -10.62 -3.37
CA ARG A 17 7.86 -10.86 -4.15
C ARG A 17 7.82 -10.18 -5.52
N ASP A 18 6.63 -10.03 -6.10
CA ASP A 18 6.43 -9.64 -7.48
C ASP A 18 5.18 -8.76 -7.67
N GLU A 19 5.15 -7.98 -8.74
CA GLU A 19 4.06 -7.05 -9.08
C GLU A 19 2.70 -7.77 -9.22
N SER A 20 2.68 -9.04 -9.63
CA SER A 20 1.46 -9.84 -9.73
C SER A 20 0.84 -10.15 -8.37
N GLU A 21 1.65 -10.43 -7.36
CA GLU A 21 1.18 -10.70 -5.99
C GLU A 21 0.66 -9.42 -5.33
N VAL A 22 1.37 -8.31 -5.56
CA VAL A 22 0.93 -6.96 -5.20
C VAL A 22 -0.43 -6.65 -5.81
N THR A 23 -0.57 -6.82 -7.13
CA THR A 23 -1.83 -6.54 -7.85
C THR A 23 -2.99 -7.41 -7.36
N ARG A 24 -2.73 -8.67 -7.03
CA ARG A 24 -3.74 -9.58 -6.48
C ARG A 24 -4.20 -9.16 -5.08
N LEU A 25 -3.27 -8.83 -4.18
CA LEU A 25 -3.58 -8.33 -2.83
C LEU A 25 -4.38 -7.02 -2.90
N VAL A 26 -3.94 -6.09 -3.74
CA VAL A 26 -4.66 -4.85 -4.02
C VAL A 26 -6.05 -5.13 -4.57
N GLY A 27 -6.17 -6.01 -5.55
CA GLY A 27 -7.45 -6.35 -6.19
C GLY A 27 -8.48 -6.92 -5.21
N GLN A 28 -8.03 -7.75 -4.28
CA GLN A 28 -8.88 -8.32 -3.23
C GLN A 28 -9.30 -7.28 -2.18
N SER A 29 -8.45 -6.28 -1.94
CA SER A 29 -8.70 -5.25 -0.93
C SER A 29 -9.25 -3.94 -1.50
N LEU A 30 -9.32 -3.77 -2.83
CA LEU A 30 -9.81 -2.58 -3.53
C LEU A 30 -11.06 -1.93 -2.91
N PRO A 31 -12.15 -2.68 -2.65
CA PRO A 31 -13.37 -2.11 -2.05
C PRO A 31 -13.18 -1.65 -0.59
N ALA A 32 -12.13 -2.12 0.09
CA ALA A 32 -11.79 -1.76 1.46
C ALA A 32 -10.67 -0.70 1.56
N LEU A 33 -10.12 -0.24 0.42
CA LEU A 33 -9.11 0.82 0.36
C LEU A 33 -9.77 2.18 0.54
N ASP A 34 -9.88 2.62 1.79
CA ASP A 34 -10.37 3.94 2.17
C ASP A 34 -9.25 4.89 2.57
N GLY A 35 -9.58 6.16 2.83
CA GLY A 35 -8.60 7.18 3.24
C GLY A 35 -7.72 6.74 4.42
N ALA A 36 -8.26 5.97 5.36
CA ALA A 36 -7.51 5.40 6.48
C ALA A 36 -6.34 4.50 6.02
N PHE A 37 -6.54 3.67 4.99
CA PHE A 37 -5.48 2.85 4.42
C PHE A 37 -4.36 3.69 3.85
N PHE A 38 -4.70 4.70 3.03
CA PHE A 38 -3.72 5.58 2.40
C PHE A 38 -2.90 6.34 3.44
N THR A 39 -3.53 6.79 4.52
CA THR A 39 -2.82 7.41 5.67
C THR A 39 -1.85 6.43 6.33
N THR A 40 -2.27 5.18 6.58
CA THR A 40 -1.39 4.14 7.16
C THR A 40 -0.23 3.79 6.21
N ALA A 41 -0.49 3.66 4.92
CA ALA A 41 0.52 3.35 3.91
C ALA A 41 1.54 4.49 3.75
N GLU A 42 1.09 5.74 3.77
CA GLU A 42 1.96 6.92 3.77
C GLU A 42 2.84 6.97 5.03
N ALA A 43 2.26 6.69 6.21
CA ALA A 43 3.02 6.63 7.46
C ALA A 43 4.09 5.53 7.43
N ALA A 44 3.77 4.37 6.85
CA ALA A 44 4.71 3.28 6.65
C ALA A 44 5.82 3.64 5.64
N ALA A 45 5.48 4.33 4.55
CA ALA A 45 6.45 4.82 3.58
C ALA A 45 7.42 5.81 4.23
N ARG A 46 6.92 6.79 4.99
CA ARG A 46 7.77 7.72 5.75
C ARG A 46 8.68 7.00 6.75
N ARG A 47 8.17 5.97 7.43
CA ARG A 47 8.98 5.16 8.35
C ARG A 47 10.11 4.44 7.60
N LEU A 48 9.83 3.88 6.42
CA LEU A 48 10.84 3.24 5.58
C LEU A 48 11.90 4.25 5.09
N GLU A 49 11.53 5.49 4.77
CA GLU A 49 12.50 6.54 4.44
C GLU A 49 13.42 6.86 5.63
N LEU A 50 12.85 6.99 6.84
CA LEU A 50 13.62 7.22 8.07
C LEU A 50 14.55 6.06 8.42
N ASP A 51 14.14 4.82 8.11
CA ASP A 51 14.95 3.60 8.26
C ASP A 51 16.02 3.44 7.16
N GLY A 52 16.17 4.41 6.25
CA GLY A 52 17.14 4.36 5.15
C GLY A 52 16.73 3.46 3.97
N LYS A 53 15.49 2.94 3.99
CA LYS A 53 14.90 2.08 2.95
C LYS A 53 14.13 2.90 1.93
N ALA A 54 14.76 3.94 1.40
CA ALA A 54 14.14 4.87 0.46
C ALA A 54 13.53 4.16 -0.76
N ALA A 55 14.19 3.14 -1.31
CA ALA A 55 13.66 2.36 -2.43
C ALA A 55 12.32 1.67 -2.11
N ALA A 56 12.17 1.11 -0.90
CA ALA A 56 10.93 0.47 -0.46
C ALA A 56 9.82 1.50 -0.23
N ALA A 57 10.17 2.68 0.29
CA ALA A 57 9.23 3.77 0.46
C ALA A 57 8.71 4.30 -0.89
N THR A 58 9.60 4.48 -1.88
CA THR A 58 9.23 4.88 -3.24
C THR A 58 8.32 3.83 -3.90
N ALA A 59 8.63 2.54 -3.74
CA ALA A 59 7.79 1.46 -4.25
C ALA A 59 6.40 1.47 -3.62
N LEU A 60 6.32 1.66 -2.29
CA LEU A 60 5.04 1.73 -1.57
C LEU A 60 4.20 2.95 -2.01
N ARG A 61 4.83 4.12 -2.19
CA ARG A 61 4.15 5.32 -2.71
C ARG A 61 3.66 5.17 -4.15
N SER A 62 4.49 4.59 -5.01
CA SER A 62 4.11 4.35 -6.41
C SER A 62 2.93 3.38 -6.50
N LEU A 63 2.93 2.36 -5.63
CA LEU A 63 1.82 1.43 -5.51
C LEU A 63 0.54 2.11 -5.03
N THR A 64 0.58 2.91 -3.96
CA THR A 64 -0.60 3.64 -3.49
C THR A 64 -1.13 4.65 -4.50
N ASP A 65 -0.26 5.34 -5.26
CA ASP A 65 -0.69 6.23 -6.35
C ASP A 65 -1.42 5.44 -7.46
N ARG A 66 -0.89 4.27 -7.85
CA ARG A 66 -1.52 3.39 -8.85
C ARG A 66 -2.87 2.87 -8.36
N MET A 67 -2.98 2.50 -7.08
CA MET A 67 -4.23 2.08 -6.44
C MET A 67 -5.27 3.20 -6.42
N LEU A 68 -4.84 4.42 -6.09
CA LEU A 68 -5.72 5.59 -6.07
C LEU A 68 -6.26 5.89 -7.48
N ARG A 69 -5.41 5.85 -8.50
CA ARG A 69 -5.83 6.01 -9.90
C ARG A 69 -6.83 4.94 -10.33
N MET A 70 -6.63 3.68 -9.94
CA MET A 70 -7.59 2.62 -10.23
C MET A 70 -8.95 2.87 -9.56
N LYS A 71 -8.98 3.38 -8.32
CA LYS A 71 -10.23 3.74 -7.63
C LYS A 71 -10.95 4.93 -8.26
N THR A 72 -10.22 5.90 -8.81
CA THR A 72 -10.80 7.08 -9.46
C THR A 72 -11.33 6.81 -10.88
N LEU A 73 -10.97 5.67 -11.48
CA LEU A 73 -11.42 5.26 -12.82
C LEU A 73 -12.71 4.44 -12.83
N ILE A 74 -13.28 4.13 -11.65
CA ILE A 74 -14.53 3.38 -11.45
C ILE A 74 -15.62 4.34 -10.94
#